data_AF-A0A2V9Q9A0-F1
#
_entry.id   AF-A0A2V9Q9A0-F1
#
_cell.length_a   1.000
_cell.length_b   1.000
_cell.length_c   1.000
_cell.angle_alpha   90.00
_cell.angle_beta   90.00
_cell.angle_gamma   90.00
#
_symmetry.space_group_name_H-M   'P 1'
#
loop_
_entity.id
_entity.type
_entity.pdbx_description
1 polymer ?
#
loop_
_entity_poly.entity_id
_entity_poly.type
_entity_poly.pdbx_seq_one_letter_code
_entity_poly.pdbx_strand_id
1 'polypeptide(L)'
;MHVIQALLGHASPDTVMIYAKLYPGQLVEEYRKTVRSLYNAYYGEYGLKNPTAAEWAAFAASRNLRDMGTHLCALPTGEHCPKGLICLGCAHAQPKKSAVPIFRRMLASHERSLMAARGHSEPAGQIAAREMEIVRIKGALQRAEDLSDDVAAAVERAL
;
A
#
# COMPACT_ATOMS: atom_id res chain seq x y z
N MET A 1 -29.32 6.21 -31.00
CA MET A 1 -27.90 5.85 -30.79
C MET A 1 -27.68 5.77 -29.28
N HIS A 2 -27.42 4.57 -28.73
CA HIS A 2 -27.41 4.32 -27.27
C HIS A 2 -26.06 4.76 -26.67
N VAL A 3 -26.06 5.55 -25.60
CA VAL A 3 -24.88 6.22 -24.98
C VAL A 3 -23.66 5.31 -24.73
N ILE A 4 -23.89 4.01 -24.53
CA ILE A 4 -22.83 3.00 -24.32
C ILE A 4 -21.91 2.84 -25.54
N GLN A 5 -22.43 3.04 -26.74
CA GLN A 5 -21.72 2.82 -28.01
C GLN A 5 -20.66 3.90 -28.29
N ALA A 6 -20.90 5.14 -27.83
CA ALA A 6 -19.97 6.26 -27.98
C ALA A 6 -18.84 6.23 -26.94
N LEU A 7 -19.09 5.70 -25.74
CA LEU A 7 -18.08 5.59 -24.67
C LEU A 7 -17.09 4.44 -24.88
N LEU A 8 -17.52 3.36 -25.54
CA LEU A 8 -16.70 2.16 -25.72
C LEU A 8 -16.06 2.03 -27.12
N GLY A 9 -16.40 2.91 -28.07
CA GLY A 9 -15.79 2.91 -29.40
C GLY A 9 -16.07 1.64 -30.24
N HIS A 10 -17.19 0.96 -30.00
CA HIS A 10 -17.51 -0.31 -30.67
C HIS A 10 -18.88 -0.25 -31.37
N ALA A 11 -18.91 -0.68 -32.64
CA ALA A 11 -20.08 -0.56 -33.51
C ALA A 11 -21.22 -1.53 -33.17
N SER A 12 -20.98 -2.64 -32.45
CA SER A 12 -22.02 -3.51 -31.88
C SER A 12 -21.48 -4.40 -30.74
N PRO A 13 -22.33 -4.99 -29.89
CA PRO A 13 -21.94 -5.98 -28.88
C PRO A 13 -21.18 -7.20 -29.46
N ASP A 14 -21.46 -7.60 -30.70
CA ASP A 14 -20.77 -8.70 -31.39
C ASP A 14 -19.30 -8.38 -31.70
N THR A 15 -18.93 -7.09 -31.74
CA THR A 15 -17.53 -6.67 -31.97
C THR A 15 -16.63 -7.10 -30.80
N VAL A 16 -17.19 -7.23 -29.59
CA VAL A 16 -16.47 -7.69 -28.38
C VAL A 16 -16.16 -9.19 -28.46
N MET A 17 -16.99 -9.97 -29.16
CA MET A 17 -16.77 -11.41 -29.34
C MET A 17 -15.57 -11.73 -30.26
N ILE A 18 -15.13 -10.77 -31.09
CA ILE A 18 -13.91 -10.93 -31.91
C ILE A 18 -12.64 -10.76 -31.04
N TYR A 19 -12.66 -9.89 -30.02
CA TYR A 19 -11.54 -9.74 -29.09
C TYR A 19 -11.42 -10.92 -28.10
N ALA A 20 -12.54 -11.56 -27.76
CA ALA A 20 -12.58 -12.68 -26.82
C ALA A 20 -11.82 -13.94 -27.31
N LYS A 21 -11.38 -13.97 -28.58
CA LYS A 21 -10.74 -15.14 -29.20
C LYS A 21 -9.24 -14.97 -29.51
N LEU A 22 -8.61 -13.90 -29.05
CA LEU A 22 -7.16 -13.69 -29.21
C LEU A 22 -6.42 -13.97 -27.89
N TYR A 23 -6.37 -15.23 -27.51
CA TYR A 23 -5.17 -15.77 -26.86
C TYR A 23 -4.46 -16.67 -27.88
N PRO A 24 -3.79 -16.12 -28.91
CA PRO A 24 -2.82 -16.93 -29.63
C PRO A 24 -1.78 -17.32 -28.59
N GLY A 25 -1.62 -18.62 -28.30
CA GLY A 25 -0.66 -19.11 -27.29
C GLY A 25 0.74 -18.49 -27.47
N GLN A 26 1.08 -18.11 -28.70
CA GLN A 26 2.27 -17.33 -29.04
C GLN A 26 2.38 -15.98 -28.30
N LEU A 27 1.31 -15.18 -28.16
CA LEU A 27 1.38 -13.91 -27.43
C LEU A 27 1.67 -14.13 -25.94
N VAL A 28 1.02 -15.12 -25.33
CA VAL A 28 1.28 -15.50 -23.93
C VAL A 28 2.71 -16.00 -23.76
N GLU A 29 3.19 -16.79 -24.72
CA GLU A 29 4.54 -17.35 -24.69
C GLU A 29 5.62 -16.27 -24.88
N GLU A 30 5.46 -15.37 -25.85
CA GLU A 30 6.38 -14.25 -26.05
C GLU A 30 6.36 -13.28 -24.86
N TYR A 31 5.18 -13.00 -24.28
CA TYR A 31 5.09 -12.22 -23.04
C TYR A 31 5.86 -12.89 -21.89
N ARG A 32 5.67 -14.20 -21.68
CA ARG A 32 6.42 -14.97 -20.66
C ARG A 32 7.91 -14.92 -20.91
N LYS A 33 8.37 -15.09 -22.16
CA LYS A 33 9.79 -14.98 -22.52
C LYS A 33 10.35 -13.60 -22.20
N THR A 34 9.64 -12.53 -22.57
CA THR A 34 10.07 -11.15 -22.26
C THR A 34 10.16 -10.92 -20.77
N VAL A 35 9.12 -11.26 -19.99
CA VAL A 35 9.14 -11.12 -18.53
C VAL A 35 10.27 -11.93 -17.91
N ARG A 36 10.47 -13.17 -18.34
CA ARG A 36 11.53 -14.06 -17.85
C ARG A 36 12.93 -13.52 -18.16
N SER A 37 13.11 -12.98 -19.36
CA SER A 37 14.37 -12.34 -19.79
C SER A 37 14.67 -11.10 -18.96
N LEU A 38 13.68 -10.22 -18.75
CA LEU A 38 13.84 -9.03 -17.91
C LEU A 38 14.16 -9.40 -16.47
N TYR A 39 13.47 -10.40 -15.93
CA TYR A 39 13.69 -10.89 -14.58
C TYR A 39 15.10 -11.48 -14.42
N ASN A 40 15.56 -12.30 -15.37
CA ASN A 40 16.93 -12.82 -15.37
C ASN A 40 17.99 -11.72 -15.51
N ALA A 41 17.74 -10.70 -16.33
CA ALA A 41 18.67 -9.59 -16.49
C ALA A 41 18.86 -8.79 -15.19
N TYR A 42 17.80 -8.66 -14.37
CA TYR A 42 17.84 -7.88 -13.14
C TYR A 42 18.26 -8.71 -11.91
N TYR A 43 17.82 -9.97 -11.82
CA TYR A 43 17.99 -10.82 -10.63
C TYR A 43 18.99 -11.98 -10.83
N GLY A 44 19.55 -12.14 -12.03
CA GLY A 44 20.49 -13.21 -12.37
C GLY A 44 19.85 -14.60 -12.46
N GLU A 45 20.70 -15.62 -12.61
CA GLU A 45 20.30 -17.02 -12.83
C GLU A 45 19.45 -17.61 -11.68
N TYR A 46 19.60 -17.06 -10.47
CA TYR A 46 18.87 -17.51 -9.28
C TYR A 46 17.47 -16.88 -9.13
N GLY A 47 17.15 -15.82 -9.88
CA GLY A 47 15.89 -15.09 -9.71
C GLY A 47 14.63 -15.94 -9.95
N LEU A 48 14.74 -16.98 -10.77
CA LEU A 48 13.63 -17.88 -11.12
C LEU A 48 13.70 -19.24 -10.44
N LYS A 49 14.67 -19.43 -9.53
CA LYS A 49 14.78 -20.68 -8.78
C LYS A 49 13.56 -20.81 -7.88
N ASN A 50 12.88 -21.95 -7.95
CA ASN A 50 11.85 -22.28 -6.95
C ASN A 50 12.50 -22.36 -5.55
N PRO A 51 11.96 -21.68 -4.54
CA PRO A 51 12.51 -21.76 -3.19
C PRO A 51 12.48 -23.20 -2.69
N THR A 52 13.55 -23.64 -2.05
CA THR A 52 13.65 -24.92 -1.34
C THR A 52 12.75 -24.92 -0.10
N ALA A 53 12.47 -26.10 0.45
CA ALA A 53 11.72 -26.21 1.71
C ALA A 53 12.39 -25.44 2.87
N ALA A 54 13.73 -25.41 2.92
CA ALA A 54 14.48 -24.65 3.91
C ALA A 54 14.35 -23.13 3.69
N GLU A 55 14.42 -22.66 2.43
CA GLU A 55 14.21 -21.25 2.09
C GLU A 55 12.76 -20.81 2.38
N TRP A 56 11.77 -21.68 2.14
CA TRP A 56 10.36 -21.45 2.53
C TRP A 56 10.19 -21.36 4.04
N ALA A 57 10.82 -22.27 4.79
CA ALA A 57 10.79 -22.24 6.25
C ALA A 57 11.46 -20.96 6.80
N ALA A 58 12.60 -20.55 6.22
CA ALA A 58 13.28 -19.31 6.58
C ALA A 58 12.44 -18.07 6.23
N PHE A 59 11.77 -18.05 5.07
CA PHE A 59 10.85 -16.97 4.69
C PHE A 59 9.66 -16.88 5.64
N ALA A 60 9.02 -18.01 5.96
CA ALA A 60 7.92 -18.07 6.91
C ALA A 60 8.35 -17.66 8.33
N ALA A 61 9.59 -17.98 8.72
CA ALA A 61 10.19 -17.54 9.97
C ALA A 61 10.53 -16.05 9.97
N SER A 62 10.85 -15.46 8.81
CA SER A 62 11.11 -14.03 8.62
C SER A 62 9.83 -13.19 8.72
N ARG A 63 9.18 -13.23 9.89
CA ARG A 63 8.07 -12.35 10.28
C ARG A 63 8.57 -10.93 10.60
N ASN A 64 9.44 -10.40 9.75
CA ASN A 64 10.11 -9.12 9.96
C ASN A 64 9.11 -7.99 9.71
N LEU A 65 8.37 -7.64 10.74
CA LEU A 65 7.66 -6.36 10.79
C LEU A 65 8.72 -5.25 10.65
N ARG A 66 8.54 -4.36 9.68
CA ARG A 66 9.47 -3.25 9.50
C ARG A 66 9.16 -2.17 10.52
N ASP A 67 10.17 -1.72 11.26
CA ASP A 67 10.02 -0.56 12.13
C ASP A 67 10.08 0.73 11.31
N MET A 68 9.01 1.51 11.37
CA MET A 68 8.86 2.81 10.70
C MET A 68 8.99 3.98 11.68
N GLY A 69 9.52 3.74 12.88
CA GLY A 69 9.68 4.69 13.97
C GLY A 69 8.40 4.85 14.79
N THR A 70 7.32 5.33 14.18
CA THR A 70 6.03 5.59 14.86
C THR A 70 5.09 4.39 14.90
N HIS A 71 5.36 3.37 14.10
CA HIS A 71 4.52 2.20 13.92
C HIS A 71 5.36 1.03 13.40
N LEU A 72 4.84 -0.18 13.55
CA LEU A 72 5.33 -1.34 12.82
C LEU A 72 4.53 -1.52 11.53
N CYS A 73 5.22 -1.86 10.43
CA CYS A 73 4.60 -2.18 9.17
C CYS A 73 4.43 -3.70 9.05
N ALA A 74 3.18 -4.16 9.02
CA ALA A 74 2.78 -5.55 8.85
C ALA A 74 2.55 -5.97 7.39
N LEU A 75 2.99 -5.16 6.42
CA LEU A 75 2.95 -5.55 5.01
C LEU A 75 4.04 -6.63 4.81
N PRO A 76 3.68 -7.83 4.32
CA PRO A 76 4.61 -8.95 4.20
C PRO A 76 5.93 -8.61 3.51
N THR A 77 7.01 -9.24 3.95
CA THR A 77 8.31 -9.12 3.29
C THR A 77 8.20 -9.60 1.84
N GLY A 78 8.66 -8.78 0.89
CA GLY A 78 8.60 -9.08 -0.54
C GLY A 78 7.41 -8.43 -1.27
N GLU A 79 6.39 -7.93 -0.55
CA GLU A 79 5.34 -7.15 -1.18
C GLU A 79 5.77 -5.69 -1.39
N HIS A 80 5.44 -5.15 -2.57
CA HIS A 80 5.67 -3.75 -2.90
C HIS A 80 4.66 -2.86 -2.16
N CYS A 81 5.15 -1.83 -1.47
CA CYS A 81 4.28 -0.80 -0.89
C CYS A 81 4.04 0.33 -1.91
N PRO A 82 2.82 0.47 -2.48
CA PRO A 82 2.52 1.53 -3.45
C PRO A 82 2.43 2.92 -2.81
N LYS A 83 2.55 3.00 -1.47
CA LYS A 83 2.35 4.20 -0.65
C LYS A 83 3.53 4.44 0.29
N GLY A 84 4.77 4.16 -0.14
CA GLY A 84 5.97 4.11 0.72
C GLY A 84 6.19 5.27 1.71
N LEU A 85 5.55 6.43 1.51
CA LEU A 85 5.61 7.60 2.40
C LEU A 85 4.28 7.95 3.11
N ILE A 86 3.19 7.21 2.90
CA ILE A 86 1.85 7.51 3.43
C ILE A 86 1.34 6.32 4.25
N CYS A 87 1.72 6.27 5.52
CA CYS A 87 1.42 5.12 6.39
C CYS A 87 0.23 5.31 7.33
N LEU A 88 -0.14 6.54 7.70
CA LEU A 88 -1.14 6.79 8.77
C LEU A 88 -2.55 6.26 8.46
N GLY A 89 -2.90 6.15 7.18
CA GLY A 89 -4.15 5.54 6.71
C GLY A 89 -4.00 4.11 6.20
N CYS A 90 -2.81 3.51 6.29
CA CYS A 90 -2.55 2.17 5.79
C CYS A 90 -3.04 1.10 6.78
N ALA A 91 -3.73 0.06 6.28
CA ALA A 91 -4.21 -1.05 7.11
C ALA A 91 -3.06 -1.88 7.72
N HIS A 92 -1.89 -1.86 7.11
CA HIS A 92 -0.71 -2.56 7.61
C HIS A 92 0.05 -1.79 8.71
N ALA A 93 -0.26 -0.51 8.93
CA ALA A 93 0.41 0.30 9.93
C ALA A 93 -0.16 0.01 11.32
N GLN A 94 0.66 -0.56 12.19
CA GLN A 94 0.37 -0.85 13.60
C GLN A 94 1.01 0.21 14.50
N PRO A 95 0.26 1.26 14.93
CA PRO A 95 0.82 2.37 15.68
C PRO A 95 1.43 1.92 17.01
N LYS A 96 2.55 2.54 17.39
CA LYS A 96 3.21 2.29 18.67
C LYS A 96 2.59 3.12 19.78
N LYS A 97 2.43 2.54 20.98
CA LYS A 97 2.01 3.28 22.19
C LYS A 97 2.99 4.41 22.50
N SER A 98 4.29 4.15 22.37
CA SER A 98 5.35 5.15 22.59
C SER A 98 5.28 6.34 21.62
N ALA A 99 4.61 6.20 20.48
CA ALA A 99 4.45 7.27 19.49
C ALA A 99 3.27 8.21 19.76
N VAL A 100 2.44 7.97 20.78
CA VAL A 100 1.31 8.85 21.15
C VAL A 100 1.70 10.33 21.23
N PRO A 101 2.81 10.74 21.88
CA PRO A 101 3.21 12.15 21.92
C PRO A 101 3.51 12.73 20.53
N ILE A 102 4.03 11.91 19.60
CA ILE A 102 4.29 12.33 18.22
C ILE A 102 2.97 12.57 17.48
N PHE A 103 2.03 11.62 17.56
CA PHE A 103 0.72 11.76 16.91
C PHE A 103 -0.06 12.96 17.45
N ARG A 104 0.01 13.25 18.76
CA ARG A 104 -0.58 14.46 19.34
C ARG A 104 0.03 15.75 18.77
N ARG A 105 1.36 15.80 18.62
CA ARG A 105 2.03 16.94 17.97
C ARG A 105 1.64 17.11 16.51
N MET A 106 1.57 15.99 15.77
CA MET A 106 1.12 15.99 14.36
C MET A 106 -0.31 16.51 14.26
N LEU A 107 -1.22 16.01 15.11
CA LEU A 107 -2.61 16.41 15.13
C LEU A 107 -2.75 17.92 15.38
N ALA A 108 -2.13 18.43 16.44
CA ALA A 108 -2.17 19.85 16.76
C ALA A 108 -1.61 20.73 15.64
N SER A 109 -0.55 20.28 14.96
CA SER A 109 0.01 20.99 13.80
C SER A 109 -0.96 21.02 12.61
N HIS A 110 -1.61 19.89 12.31
CA HIS A 110 -2.55 19.80 11.18
C HIS A 110 -3.84 20.57 11.46
N GLU A 111 -4.32 20.57 12.70
CA GLU A 111 -5.47 21.38 13.11
C GLU A 111 -5.18 22.88 12.97
N ARG A 112 -4.00 23.36 13.40
CA ARG A 112 -3.57 24.75 13.15
C ARG A 112 -3.49 25.08 11.66
N SER A 113 -2.92 24.17 10.86
CA SER A 113 -2.81 24.37 9.41
C SER A 113 -4.18 24.40 8.73
N LEU A 114 -5.15 23.59 9.17
CA LEU A 114 -6.51 23.61 8.65
C LEU A 114 -7.23 24.92 9.00
N MET A 115 -7.07 25.41 10.24
CA MET A 115 -7.63 26.70 10.64
C MET A 115 -7.08 27.85 9.77
N ALA A 116 -5.77 27.88 9.54
CA ALA A 116 -5.14 28.87 8.66
C ALA A 116 -5.67 28.76 7.22
N ALA A 117 -5.76 27.56 6.67
CA ALA A 117 -6.29 27.31 5.32
C ALA A 117 -7.73 27.82 5.15
N ARG A 118 -8.59 27.58 6.15
CA ARG A 118 -9.96 28.12 6.19
C ARG A 118 -9.97 29.65 6.28
N GLY A 119 -9.11 30.23 7.12
CA GLY A 119 -8.95 31.69 7.23
C GLY A 119 -8.51 32.34 5.92
N HIS A 120 -7.68 31.66 5.13
CA HIS A 120 -7.25 32.10 3.79
C HIS A 120 -8.26 31.79 2.68
N SER A 121 -9.37 31.13 2.98
CA SER A 121 -10.33 30.65 1.97
C SER A 121 -9.67 29.80 0.87
N GLU A 122 -8.76 28.89 1.26
CA GLU A 122 -8.15 27.93 0.33
C GLU A 122 -9.23 27.11 -0.42
N PRO A 123 -8.93 26.60 -1.63
CA PRO A 123 -9.89 25.80 -2.40
C PRO A 123 -10.45 24.61 -1.61
N ALA A 124 -11.75 24.32 -1.78
CA ALA A 124 -12.46 23.28 -1.03
C ALA A 124 -11.78 21.90 -1.09
N GLY A 125 -11.20 21.53 -2.23
CA GLY A 125 -10.44 20.27 -2.37
C GLY A 125 -9.19 20.20 -1.49
N GLN A 126 -8.51 21.33 -1.27
CA GLN A 126 -7.34 21.39 -0.38
C GLN A 126 -7.76 21.33 1.09
N ILE A 127 -8.85 22.03 1.45
CA ILE A 127 -9.45 21.94 2.79
C ILE A 127 -9.84 20.48 3.10
N ALA A 128 -10.55 19.83 2.17
CA ALA A 128 -10.95 18.43 2.31
C ALA A 128 -9.76 17.48 2.47
N ALA A 129 -8.67 17.69 1.71
CA ALA A 129 -7.46 16.89 1.84
C ALA A 129 -6.82 17.01 3.24
N ARG A 130 -6.78 18.22 3.80
CA ARG A 130 -6.28 18.46 5.16
C ARG A 130 -7.17 17.83 6.23
N GLU A 131 -8.49 17.92 6.06
CA GLU A 131 -9.46 17.26 6.93
C GLU A 131 -9.28 15.74 6.96
N MET A 132 -9.10 15.11 5.80
CA MET A 132 -8.80 13.68 5.72
C MET A 132 -7.51 13.31 6.44
N GLU A 133 -6.48 14.14 6.36
CA GLU A 133 -5.20 13.86 7.03
C GLU A 133 -5.36 13.92 8.57
N ILE A 134 -6.16 14.87 9.08
CA ILE A 134 -6.55 14.93 10.49
C ILE A 134 -7.28 13.65 10.90
N VAL A 135 -8.24 13.16 10.11
CA VAL A 135 -8.97 11.91 10.40
C VAL A 135 -8.01 10.72 10.50
N ARG A 136 -7.03 10.62 9.60
CA ARG A 136 -6.02 9.55 9.62
C ARG A 136 -5.14 9.63 10.87
N ILE A 137 -4.68 10.82 11.24
CA ILE A 137 -3.88 11.04 12.45
C ILE A 137 -4.69 10.67 13.69
N LYS A 138 -5.96 11.11 13.79
CA LYS A 138 -6.85 10.74 14.90
C LYS A 138 -7.03 9.23 15.01
N GLY A 139 -7.24 8.55 13.88
CA GLY A 139 -7.34 7.09 13.86
C GLY A 139 -6.06 6.39 14.34
N ALA A 140 -4.88 6.87 13.91
CA ALA A 140 -3.61 6.32 14.37
C ALA A 140 -3.36 6.60 15.86
N LEU A 141 -3.70 7.81 16.33
CA LEU A 141 -3.60 8.22 17.73
C LEU A 141 -4.48 7.34 18.62
N GLN A 142 -5.76 7.17 18.25
CA GLN A 142 -6.69 6.35 19.02
C GLN A 142 -6.17 4.92 19.17
N ARG A 143 -5.79 4.28 18.04
CA ARG A 143 -5.22 2.93 18.08
C ARG A 143 -3.96 2.85 18.95
N ALA A 144 -3.11 3.87 18.92
CA ALA A 144 -1.94 3.93 19.78
C ALA A 144 -2.32 4.11 21.26
N GLU A 145 -3.33 4.91 21.57
CA GLU A 145 -3.82 5.15 22.93
C GLU A 145 -4.53 3.94 23.53
N ASP A 146 -5.21 3.12 22.71
CA ASP A 146 -5.91 1.91 23.16
C ASP A 146 -4.96 0.77 23.57
N LEU A 147 -3.69 0.84 23.14
CA LEU A 147 -2.70 -0.16 23.51
C LEU A 147 -2.30 -0.04 24.98
N SER A 148 -2.17 -1.18 25.66
CA SER A 148 -1.62 -1.27 27.01
C SER A 148 -0.09 -1.21 27.03
N ASP A 149 0.57 -1.62 25.94
CA ASP A 149 2.03 -1.62 25.79
C ASP A 149 2.42 -1.39 24.31
N ASP A 150 3.69 -1.13 24.04
CA ASP A 150 4.21 -0.95 22.69
C ASP A 150 4.17 -2.28 21.89
N VAL A 151 3.56 -2.23 20.70
CA VAL A 151 3.45 -3.42 19.82
C VAL A 151 4.83 -3.94 19.44
N ALA A 152 5.83 -3.06 19.25
CA ALA A 152 7.18 -3.52 18.91
C ALA A 152 7.81 -4.30 20.06
N ALA A 153 7.75 -3.75 21.28
CA ALA A 153 8.25 -4.45 22.46
C ALA A 153 7.50 -5.78 22.70
N ALA A 154 6.18 -5.81 22.47
CA ALA A 154 5.39 -7.02 22.60
C ALA A 154 5.77 -8.10 21.57
N VAL A 155 6.03 -7.72 20.32
CA VAL A 155 6.49 -8.63 19.26
C VAL A 155 7.90 -9.14 19.56
N GLU A 156 8.82 -8.26 19.95
CA GLU A 156 10.20 -8.63 20.29
C GLU A 156 10.26 -9.64 21.45
N ARG A 157 9.39 -9.52 22.46
CA ARG A 157 9.30 -10.48 23.57
C ARG A 157 8.68 -11.82 23.18
N ALA A 158 7.98 -11.89 22.06
CA ALA A 158 7.30 -13.10 21.59
C ALA A 158 8.14 -13.91 20.57
N LEU A 159 9.30 -13.39 20.19
CA LEU A 159 10.31 -14.04 19.35
C LEU A 159 11.37 -14.71 20.22
#